data_AF-A0A9E4GR93-F1
#
_entry.id   AF-A0A9E4GR93-F1
#
_cell.length_a   1.000
_cell.length_b   1.000
_cell.length_c   1.000
_cell.angle_alpha   90.00
_cell.angle_beta   90.00
_cell.angle_gamma   90.00
#
_symmetry.space_group_name_H-M   'P 1'
#
loop_
_entity.id
_entity.type
_entity.pdbx_description
1 polymer ?
#
loop_
_entity_poly.entity_id
_entity_poly.type
_entity_poly.pdbx_seq_one_letter_code
_entity_poly.pdbx_strand_id
1 'polypeptide(L)' 'FTMEPTLYVDVTAQWERKCKALLCHKSQVGEDVVGFIEGFSNEMGKKIGVEHGEAFRVVTLGRRRREKEESEGESEVEG' A
#
# COMPACT_ATOMS: atom_id res chain seq x y z
N PHE A 1 12.26 -9.50 -3.92
CA PHE A 1 11.05 -8.81 -3.45
C PHE A 1 10.86 -7.56 -4.29
N THR A 2 9.83 -7.47 -5.15
CA THR A 2 9.62 -6.35 -6.11
C THR A 2 8.71 -5.27 -5.53
N MET A 3 8.95 -3.97 -5.71
CA MET A 3 8.05 -2.91 -5.18
C MET A 3 6.74 -2.71 -5.97
N GLU A 4 6.39 -3.66 -6.83
CA GLU A 4 5.18 -3.59 -7.65
C GLU A 4 3.92 -3.52 -6.77
N PRO A 5 2.99 -2.57 -7.01
CA PRO A 5 1.71 -2.52 -6.32
C PRO A 5 0.84 -3.75 -6.58
N THR A 6 0.03 -4.11 -5.59
CA THR A 6 -0.96 -5.20 -5.71
C THR A 6 -2.38 -4.73 -5.40
N LEU A 7 -2.55 -3.45 -5.03
CA LEU A 7 -3.82 -2.81 -4.73
C LEU A 7 -3.77 -1.36 -5.24
N TYR A 8 -4.86 -0.93 -5.87
CA TYR A 8 -5.08 0.45 -6.29
C TYR A 8 -6.41 0.92 -5.71
N VAL A 9 -6.44 2.13 -5.17
CA VAL A 9 -7.61 2.72 -4.51
C VAL A 9 -7.99 4.00 -5.24
N ASP A 10 -9.26 4.13 -5.63
CA ASP A 10 -9.81 5.38 -6.17
C ASP A 10 -9.86 6.45 -5.08
N VAL A 11 -9.17 7.56 -5.32
CA VAL A 11 -9.13 8.73 -4.43
C VAL A 11 -9.64 9.99 -5.11
N THR A 12 -10.32 9.86 -6.25
CA THR A 12 -10.78 10.98 -7.07
C THR A 12 -11.61 11.98 -6.27
N ALA A 13 -12.57 11.51 -5.48
CA ALA A 13 -13.43 12.36 -4.65
C ALA A 13 -12.68 13.03 -3.48
N GLN A 14 -11.48 12.58 -3.13
CA GLN A 14 -10.68 13.03 -2.00
C GLN A 14 -9.45 13.83 -2.46
N TRP A 15 -9.24 14.00 -3.75
CA TRP A 15 -8.04 14.60 -4.33
C TRP A 15 -7.74 15.98 -3.76
N GLU A 16 -8.73 16.89 -3.78
CA GLU A 16 -8.55 18.23 -3.21
C GLU A 16 -8.16 18.21 -1.73
N ARG A 17 -8.74 17.28 -0.95
CA ARG A 17 -8.44 17.15 0.47
C ARG A 17 -7.01 16.67 0.68
N LYS A 18 -6.52 15.75 -0.15
CA LYS A 18 -5.12 15.29 -0.16
C LYS A 18 -4.16 16.43 -0.48
N CYS A 19 -4.43 17.22 -1.52
CA CYS A 19 -3.60 18.38 -1.88
C CYS A 19 -3.55 19.41 -0.73
N LYS A 20 -4.70 19.74 -0.15
CA LYS A 20 -4.78 20.65 1.02
C LYS A 20 -3.97 20.11 2.20
N ALA A 21 -4.08 18.82 2.50
CA ALA A 21 -3.32 18.18 3.58
C ALA A 21 -1.81 18.20 3.31
N LEU A 22 -1.37 17.92 2.07
CA LEU A 22 0.04 17.97 1.69
C LEU A 22 0.62 19.37 1.87
N LEU A 23 -0.11 20.41 1.42
CA LEU A 23 0.33 21.81 1.51
C LEU A 23 0.30 22.38 2.93
N CYS A 24 -0.30 21.70 3.91
CA CYS A 24 -0.12 22.05 5.32
C CYS A 24 1.34 21.90 5.78
N HIS A 25 2.13 21.04 5.14
CA HIS A 25 3.54 20.79 5.47
C HIS A 25 4.49 21.81 4.81
N LYS A 26 4.23 23.11 5.03
CA LYS A 26 4.91 24.24 4.36
C LYS A 26 6.44 24.25 4.50
N SER A 27 6.99 23.64 5.55
CA SER A 27 8.45 23.56 5.74
C SER A 27 9.12 22.46 4.88
N GLN A 28 8.33 21.58 4.28
CA GLN A 28 8.81 20.44 3.50
C GLN A 28 8.55 20.61 2.00
N VAL A 29 7.44 21.23 1.62
CA VAL A 29 6.99 21.30 0.22
C VAL A 29 6.37 22.65 -0.14
N GLY A 30 6.53 23.04 -1.40
CA GLY A 30 5.84 24.16 -2.04
C GLY A 30 4.62 23.70 -2.86
N GLU A 31 3.92 24.65 -3.48
CA GLU A 31 2.74 24.37 -4.32
C GLU A 31 3.06 23.59 -5.60
N ASP A 32 4.31 23.70 -6.08
CA ASP A 32 4.84 23.00 -7.24
C ASP A 32 4.77 21.47 -7.11
N VAL A 33 4.76 20.94 -5.88
CA VAL A 33 4.65 19.50 -5.63
C VAL A 33 3.32 18.90 -6.10
N VAL A 34 2.25 19.70 -6.18
CA VAL A 34 0.90 19.21 -6.49
C VAL A 34 0.85 18.60 -7.90
N GLY A 35 1.39 19.29 -8.90
CA GLY A 35 1.41 18.77 -10.27
C GLY A 35 2.25 17.50 -10.39
N PHE A 36 3.34 17.40 -9.63
CA PHE A 36 4.16 16.18 -9.59
C PHE A 36 3.36 14.99 -9.04
N ILE A 37 2.70 15.13 -7.88
CA ILE A 37 1.92 14.02 -7.28
C ILE A 37 0.66 13.69 -8.08
N GLU A 38 0.10 14.66 -8.80
CA GLU A 38 -1.03 14.47 -9.70
C GLU A 38 -0.66 13.53 -10.85
N GLY A 39 0.51 13.73 -11.45
CA GLY A 39 1.03 12.84 -12.49
C GLY A 39 1.08 11.38 -12.02
N PHE A 40 1.69 11.12 -10.87
CA PHE A 40 1.73 9.78 -10.28
C PHE A 40 0.33 9.23 -9.98
N SER A 41 -0.55 10.04 -9.39
CA SER A 41 -1.89 9.60 -9.02
C SER A 41 -2.73 9.28 -10.27
N ASN A 42 -2.55 10.03 -11.36
CA ASN A 42 -3.20 9.77 -12.65
C ASN A 42 -2.69 8.48 -13.28
N GLU A 43 -1.38 8.23 -13.25
CA GLU A 43 -0.81 6.98 -13.74
C GLU A 43 -1.34 5.76 -13.00
N MET A 44 -1.52 5.86 -11.68
CA MET A 44 -2.11 4.79 -10.87
C MET A 44 -3.63 4.67 -11.10
N GLY A 45 -4.35 5.79 -11.23
CA GLY A 45 -5.80 5.80 -11.51
C GLY A 45 -6.14 5.11 -12.83
N LYS A 46 -5.32 5.30 -13.86
CA LYS A 46 -5.45 4.60 -15.16
C LYS A 46 -5.45 3.08 -15.02
N LYS A 47 -4.80 2.49 -14.01
CA LYS A 47 -4.77 1.03 -13.80
C LYS A 47 -6.13 0.46 -13.42
N ILE A 48 -7.04 1.29 -12.90
CA ILE A 48 -8.39 0.90 -12.47
C ILE A 48 -9.50 1.74 -13.13
N GLY A 49 -9.17 2.58 -14.11
CA GLY A 49 -10.15 3.35 -14.89
C GLY A 49 -10.72 4.59 -14.19
N VAL A 50 -9.98 5.18 -13.26
CA VAL A 50 -10.39 6.41 -12.53
C VAL A 50 -9.37 7.54 -12.73
N GLU A 51 -9.73 8.76 -12.35
CA GLU A 51 -8.89 9.94 -12.54
C GLU A 51 -7.67 9.91 -11.63
N HIS A 52 -7.86 9.69 -10.33
CA HIS A 52 -6.77 9.64 -9.36
C HIS A 52 -6.78 8.33 -8.57
N GLY A 53 -5.66 7.61 -8.61
CA GLY A 53 -5.45 6.38 -7.85
C GLY A 53 -4.29 6.49 -6.88
N GLU A 54 -4.39 5.81 -5.74
CA GLU A 54 -3.25 5.51 -4.86
C GLU A 54 -2.90 4.03 -4.92
N ALA A 55 -1.61 3.74 -5.01
CA ALA A 55 -1.09 2.40 -5.18
C ALA A 55 -0.46 1.89 -3.89
N PHE A 56 -0.82 0.67 -3.51
CA PHE A 56 -0.32 -0.01 -2.33
C PHE A 56 0.19 -1.39 -2.71
N ARG A 57 1.16 -1.87 -1.95
CA ARG A 57 1.58 -3.26 -1.99
C ARG A 57 1.13 -3.96 -0.72
N VAL A 58 0.27 -4.96 -0.88
CA VAL A 58 -0.22 -5.79 0.22
C VAL A 58 0.79 -6.89 0.49
N VAL A 59 1.21 -7.03 1.75
CA VAL A 59 2.11 -8.09 2.20
C VAL A 59 1.50 -8.81 3.39
N THR A 60 1.59 -10.14 3.39
CA THR A 60 1.16 -10.96 4.52
C THR A 60 2.32 -11.13 5.49
N LEU A 61 2.14 -10.67 6.73
CA LEU A 61 3.08 -10.99 7.80
C LEU A 61 2.83 -12.44 8.24
N GLY A 62 3.58 -13.37 7.66
CA GLY A 62 3.53 -14.76 8.09
C GLY A 62 4.02 -14.88 9.54
N ARG A 63 3.16 -15.35 10.46
CA ARG A 63 3.68 -16.02 11.66
C ARG A 63 4.44 -17.24 11.14
N ARG A 64 5.76 -17.30 11.31
CA ARG A 64 6.47 -18.56 11.07
C ARG A 64 5.84 -19.61 11.99
N ARG A 65 5.16 -20.59 11.38
CA ARG A 65 5.13 -22.00 11.75
C ARG A 65 5.30 -22.25 13.27
N ARG A 66 4.26 -22.02 14.07
CA ARG A 66 4.13 -22.63 15.41
C ARG A 66 3.29 -23.91 15.40
N GLU A 67 2.94 -24.42 14.22
CA GLU A 67 2.03 -25.58 14.10
C GLU A 67 2.74 -26.85 13.63
N LYS A 68 4.04 -26.80 13.30
CA LYS A 68 4.80 -28.01 12.90
C LYS A 68 5.72 -28.57 13.98
N GLU A 69 5.83 -27.93 15.14
CA GLU A 69 6.56 -28.51 16.29
C GLU A 69 5.62 -29.25 17.25
N GLU A 70 4.32 -28.92 17.29
CA GLU A 70 3.34 -29.66 18.12
C GLU A 70 2.91 -31.01 17.50
N SER A 71 2.95 -31.17 16.17
CA SER A 71 2.57 -32.45 15.53
C SER A 71 3.69 -33.49 15.49
N GLU A 72 4.94 -33.10 15.76
CA GLU A 72 6.10 -34.03 15.72
C GLU A 72 6.40 -34.62 17.12
N GLY A 73 5.95 -33.97 18.20
CA GLY A 73 6.17 -34.43 19.59
C GLY A 73 5.19 -35.50 20.11
N GLU A 74 4.07 -35.76 19.43
CA GLU A 74 3.08 -36.79 19.84
C GLU A 74 3.37 -38.18 19.25
N SER A 75 4.38 -38.32 18.39
CA SER A 75 4.67 -39.60 17.69
C SER A 75 5.77 -40.46 18.32
N GLU A 76 6.44 -40.01 19.39
CA GLU A 76 7.56 -40.75 20.03
C GLU A 76 7.18 -41.54 21.30
N VAL A 77 5.89 -41.74 21.60
CA VAL A 77 5.45 -42.53 22.79
C VAL A 77 4.60 -43.75 22.40
N GLU A 78 4.93 -44.47 21.33
CA GLU A 78 4.55 -45.89 21.19
C GLU A 78 5.63 -46.63 20.38
N GLY A 79 6.51 -47.35 21.08
CA GLY A 79 7.55 -48.22 20.52
C GLY A 79 8.20 -49.07 21.60
#